data_AF-A0A931M7S9-F1
#
_entry.id   AF-A0A931M7S9-F1
#
_cell.length_a   1.000
_cell.length_b   1.000
_cell.length_c   1.000
_cell.angle_alpha   90.00
_cell.angle_beta   90.00
_cell.angle_gamma   90.00
#
_symmetry.space_group_name_H-M   'P 1'
#
loop_
_entity.id
_entity.type
_entity.pdbx_description
1 polymer ?
#
loop_
_entity_poly.entity_id
_entity_poly.type
_entity_poly.pdbx_seq_one_letter_code
_entity_poly.pdbx_strand_id
1 'polypeptide(L)' 'MNLTLDTIRYIKLYQNKKGYRFSVDALLLYSFVNIHRAYRIADLGAGSGIVGILLAKKYHDSEVALI' A
#
# COMPACT_ATOMS: atom_id res chain seq x y z
N MET A 1 -10.40 -1.58 19.67
CA MET A 1 -10.05 -2.28 18.41
C MET A 1 -8.88 -3.21 18.69
N ASN A 2 -8.96 -4.49 18.31
CA ASN A 2 -7.84 -5.43 18.48
C ASN A 2 -6.91 -5.33 17.27
N LEU A 3 -5.84 -4.55 17.42
CA LEU A 3 -4.85 -4.30 16.37
C LEU A 3 -3.61 -5.16 16.61
N THR A 4 -2.96 -5.54 15.53
CA THR A 4 -1.63 -6.19 15.55
C THR A 4 -0.72 -5.50 14.55
N LEU A 5 0.57 -5.44 14.87
CA LEU A 5 1.58 -4.87 14.00
C LEU A 5 2.05 -5.94 13.02
N ASP A 6 1.65 -5.81 11.76
CA ASP A 6 2.12 -6.70 10.70
C ASP A 6 3.23 -6.05 9.89
N THR A 7 4.06 -6.89 9.29
CA THR A 7 5.15 -6.45 8.40
C THR A 7 4.99 -7.07 7.02
N ILE A 8 5.16 -6.25 5.98
CA ILE A 8 5.27 -6.71 4.60
C ILE A 8 6.39 -5.93 3.90
N ARG A 9 7.40 -6.66 3.39
CA ARG A 9 8.70 -6.10 2.99
C ARG A 9 9.28 -5.22 4.12
N TYR A 10 9.34 -3.91 3.91
CA TYR A 10 9.88 -2.89 4.81
C TYR A 10 8.78 -1.97 5.39
N ILE A 11 7.51 -2.30 5.18
CA ILE A 11 6.37 -1.58 5.75
C ILE A 11 5.91 -2.30 7.00
N LYS A 12 5.67 -1.54 8.07
CA LYS A 12 5.00 -1.99 9.28
C LYS A 12 3.68 -1.22 9.40
N LEU A 13 2.58 -1.95 9.56
CA LEU A 13 1.24 -1.36 9.64
C LEU A 13 0.43 -2.03 10.75
N TYR A 14 -0.25 -1.23 11.56
CA TYR A 14 -1.24 -1.75 12.49
C TYR A 14 -2.52 -2.12 11.74
N GLN A 15 -2.92 -3.38 11.80
CA GLN A 15 -4.14 -3.86 11.15
C GLN A 15 -5.08 -4.51 12.15
N ASN A 16 -6.38 -4.49 11.85
CA ASN A 16 -7.36 -5.21 12.65
C ASN A 16 -7.09 -6.72 12.57
N LYS A 17 -7.04 -7.40 13.72
CA LYS A 17 -6.79 -8.84 13.79
C LYS A 17 -7.88 -9.68 13.11
N LYS A 18 -9.13 -9.19 13.07
CA LYS A 18 -10.29 -9.88 12.49
C LYS A 18 -10.84 -9.21 11.22
N GLY A 19 -10.17 -8.16 10.73
CA GLY A 19 -10.58 -7.45 9.51
C GLY A 19 -9.78 -7.87 8.28
N TYR A 20 -9.98 -7.18 7.16
CA TYR A 20 -9.12 -7.31 6.00
C TYR A 20 -7.68 -6.95 6.34
N ARG A 21 -6.73 -7.65 5.70
CA ARG A 21 -5.29 -7.52 5.90
C ARG A 21 -4.60 -7.54 4.55
N PHE A 22 -3.47 -6.84 4.44
CA PHE A 22 -2.67 -6.94 3.23
C PHE A 22 -2.36 -8.41 2.88
N SER A 23 -2.39 -8.72 1.58
CA SER A 23 -2.05 -10.03 1.03
C SER A 23 -0.79 -9.94 0.15
N VAL A 24 -0.33 -11.08 -0.34
CA VAL A 24 0.76 -11.14 -1.34
C VAL A 24 0.35 -10.44 -2.64
N ASP A 25 -0.94 -10.42 -2.98
CA ASP A 25 -1.45 -9.79 -4.21
C ASP A 25 -1.13 -8.30 -4.26
N ALA A 26 -1.12 -7.62 -3.11
CA ALA A 26 -0.70 -6.22 -3.03
C ALA A 26 0.75 -6.00 -3.48
N LEU A 27 1.65 -6.96 -3.22
CA LEU A 27 3.03 -6.91 -3.69
C LEU A 27 3.16 -7.18 -5.18
N LEU A 28 2.33 -8.09 -5.71
CA LEU A 28 2.29 -8.38 -7.14
C LEU A 28 1.77 -7.17 -7.92
N LEU A 29 0.67 -6.56 -7.45
CA LEU A 29 0.11 -5.35 -8.05
C LEU A 29 1.10 -4.18 -8.00
N TYR A 30 1.72 -3.93 -6.84
CA TYR A 30 2.81 -2.95 -6.70
C TYR A 30 3.96 -3.19 -7.69
N SER A 31 4.36 -4.44 -7.89
CA SER A 31 5.48 -4.80 -8.77
C SER A 31 5.14 -4.62 -10.25
N PHE A 32 3.87 -4.80 -10.61
CA PHE A 32 3.37 -4.62 -11.97
C PHE A 32 3.43 -3.16 -12.44
N VAL A 33 3.29 -2.19 -11.52
CA VAL A 33 3.39 -0.76 -11.86
C VAL A 33 4.84 -0.40 -12.18
N ASN A 34 5.21 -0.36 -13.46
CA ASN A 34 6.56 -0.07 -13.93
C ASN A 34 6.59 1.13 -14.89
N ILE A 35 6.51 2.34 -14.32
CA ILE A 35 6.57 3.60 -15.07
C ILE A 35 7.79 4.41 -14.63
N HIS A 36 8.27 5.32 -15.48
CA HIS A 36 9.48 6.10 -15.20
C HIS A 36 9.27 7.16 -14.11
N ARG A 37 8.12 7.84 -14.14
CA ARG A 37 7.76 8.90 -13.19
C ARG A 37 6.26 8.92 -12.96
N ALA A 38 5.87 9.19 -11.72
CA ALA A 38 4.48 9.42 -11.33
C ALA A 38 4.39 10.74 -10.56
N TYR A 39 3.37 11.55 -10.83
CA TYR A 39 3.09 12.78 -10.10
C TYR A 39 1.85 12.65 -9.22
N ARG A 40 0.82 11.94 -9.69
CA ARG A 40 -0.42 11.69 -8.96
C ARG A 40 -0.81 10.23 -9.12
N ILE A 41 -1.12 9.59 -8.01
CA ILE A 41 -1.54 8.18 -7.93
C ILE A 41 -2.81 8.14 -7.08
N ALA A 42 -3.82 7.39 -7.52
CA ALA A 42 -5.02 7.11 -6.74
C ALA A 42 -5.09 5.60 -6.45
N ASP A 43 -5.08 5.23 -5.18
CA ASP A 43 -5.34 3.86 -4.70
C ASP A 43 -6.82 3.77 -4.32
N LEU A 44 -7.64 3.25 -5.25
CA LEU A 44 -9.10 3.19 -5.09
C LEU A 44 -9.51 1.93 -4.34
N GLY A 45 -10.34 2.09 -3.31
CA GLY A 45 -10.69 0.98 -2.43
C GLY A 45 -9.48 0.57 -1.59
N ALA A 46 -8.71 1.55 -1.10
CA ALA A 46 -7.37 1.35 -0.58
C ALA A 46 -7.29 0.32 0.57
N GLY A 47 -8.38 0.11 1.32
CA GLY A 47 -8.44 -0.89 2.38
C GLY A 47 -7.42 -0.61 3.48
N SER A 48 -6.35 -1.42 3.55
CA SER A 48 -5.22 -1.15 4.46
C SER A 48 -4.25 -0.08 3.95
N GLY A 49 -4.45 0.43 2.72
CA GLY A 49 -3.62 1.43 2.06
C GLY A 49 -2.29 0.90 1.54
N ILE A 50 -2.06 -0.42 1.59
CA ILE A 50 -0.73 -0.99 1.39
C ILE A 50 -0.18 -0.75 -0.03
N VAL A 51 -1.04 -0.78 -1.06
CA VAL A 51 -0.62 -0.57 -2.45
C VAL A 51 -0.15 0.87 -2.63
N GLY A 52 -0.98 1.84 -2.23
CA GLY A 52 -0.63 3.25 -2.28
C GLY A 52 0.60 3.60 -1.43
N ILE A 53 0.74 3.05 -0.23
CA ILE A 53 1.94 3.26 0.62
C ILE A 53 3.21 2.73 -0.07
N LEU A 54 3.14 1.56 -0.69
CA LEU A 54 4.28 1.00 -1.43
C LEU A 54 4.61 1.84 -2.67
N LEU A 55 3.60 2.33 -3.40
CA LEU A 55 3.77 3.21 -4.55
C LEU A 55 4.37 4.57 -4.16
N ALA A 56 3.94 5.17 -3.05
CA ALA A 56 4.51 6.40 -2.51
C ALA A 56 6.01 6.24 -2.20
N LYS A 57 6.42 5.06 -1.71
CA LYS A 57 7.84 4.75 -1.47
C LYS A 57 8.63 4.45 -2.75
N LYS A 58 7.99 4.02 -3.84
CA LYS A 58 8.64 3.78 -5.13
C LYS A 58 8.76 5.06 -5.96
N TYR A 59 7.78 5.94 -5.86
CA TYR A 59 7.69 7.19 -6.59
C TYR A 59 7.70 8.37 -5.61
N HIS A 60 8.90 8.76 -5.17
CA HIS A 60 9.10 9.78 -4.13
C HIS A 60 8.53 11.16 -4.46
N ASP A 61 8.40 11.49 -5.75
CA ASP A 61 7.84 12.76 -6.24
C ASP A 61 6.31 12.72 -6.41
N SER A 62 5.67 11.58 -6.10
CA SER A 62 4.23 11.40 -6.34
C SER A 62 3.39 11.79 -5.13
N GLU A 63 2.28 12.47 -5.41
CA GLU A 63 1.16 12.58 -4.49
C GLU A 63 0.31 11.31 -4.62
N VAL A 64 0.10 10.60 -3.50
CA VAL A 64 -0.71 9.37 -3.49
C VAL A 64 -1.97 9.59 -2.65
N ALA A 65 -3.11 9.61 -3.32
CA ALA A 65 -4.42 9.64 -2.68
C ALA A 65 -4.89 8.21 -2.40
N LEU A 66 -5.25 7.94 -1.14
CA LEU A 66 -5.91 6.70 -0.73
C LEU A 66 -7.41 7.00 -0.64
N ILE A 67 -8.23 6.34 -1.47
CA ILE A 67 -9.67 6.62 -1.63
C ILE A 67 -10.49 5.38 -1.25
#